data_AF-A0A7D7MEU1-F1
#
_entry.id   AF-A0A7D7MEU1-F1
#
_cell.length_a   1.000
_cell.length_b   1.000
_cell.length_c   1.000
_cell.angle_alpha   90.00
_cell.angle_beta   90.00
_cell.angle_gamma   90.00
#
_symmetry.space_group_name_H-M   'P 1'
#
loop_
_entity.id
_entity.type
_entity.pdbx_description
1 polymer ?
#
loop_
_entity_poly.entity_id
_entity_poly.type
_entity_poly.pdbx_seq_one_letter_code
_entity_poly.pdbx_strand_id
1 'polypeptide(L)'
;MRFPLFLIILWASVILAVMSTSDAYAFLVDQVVEYQINLQPNFLELLKFSDVAFNDAFYLAQKTGHLLSFGILYILMFIWLKQTFYSWFLCTSFAFFSEVFQLFFDRNGRLFDVGIDLIGIFLAHHLIIRVLNFKNEFSKNG
;
A
#
# COMPACT_ATOMS: atom_id res chain seq x y z
N MET A 1 0.46 3.45 25.11
CA MET A 1 1.31 2.81 24.07
C MET A 1 0.55 1.93 23.05
N ARG A 2 -0.80 1.91 23.00
CA ARG A 2 -1.56 1.02 22.08
C ARG A 2 -2.35 1.72 20.97
N PHE A 3 -2.51 3.04 21.05
CA PHE A 3 -3.29 3.81 20.08
C PHE A 3 -2.71 3.78 18.65
N PRO A 4 -1.38 3.92 18.43
CA PRO A 4 -0.82 3.82 17.08
C PRO A 4 -0.99 2.43 16.46
N LEU A 5 -0.89 1.38 17.28
CA LEU A 5 -1.08 0.00 16.83
C LEU A 5 -2.52 -0.24 16.36
N PHE A 6 -3.51 0.28 17.08
CA PHE A 6 -4.91 0.21 16.65
C PHE A 6 -5.12 0.87 15.29
N LEU A 7 -4.55 2.06 15.08
CA LEU A 7 -4.63 2.77 13.79
C LEU A 7 -3.94 1.99 12.66
N ILE A 8 -2.80 1.36 12.93
CA ILE A 8 -2.09 0.52 11.95
C ILE A 8 -2.96 -0.67 11.55
N ILE A 9 -3.53 -1.38 12.51
CA ILE A 9 -4.38 -2.55 12.25
C ILE A 9 -5.62 -2.11 11.47
N LEU A 10 -6.29 -1.05 11.92
CA LEU A 10 -7.46 -0.49 11.24
C LEU A 10 -7.13 -0.12 9.80
N TRP A 11 -6.03 0.59 9.57
CA TRP A 11 -5.61 1.01 8.23
C TRP A 11 -5.22 -0.18 7.35
N ALA A 12 -4.49 -1.15 7.88
CA ALA A 12 -4.16 -2.39 7.17
C ALA A 12 -5.41 -3.18 6.78
N SER A 13 -6.42 -3.24 7.66
CA SER A 13 -7.72 -3.87 7.34
C SER A 13 -8.46 -3.12 6.24
N VAL A 14 -8.43 -1.78 6.23
CA VAL A 14 -9.02 -0.97 5.16
C VAL A 14 -8.31 -1.23 3.83
N ILE A 15 -6.97 -1.26 3.83
CA ILE A 15 -6.18 -1.60 2.64
C ILE A 15 -6.60 -2.96 2.09
N LEU A 16 -6.68 -3.98 2.93
CA LEU A 16 -7.08 -5.33 2.49
C LEU A 16 -8.49 -5.33 1.93
N ALA A 17 -9.47 -4.73 2.63
CA ALA A 17 -10.86 -4.71 2.18
C ALA A 17 -11.04 -3.97 0.85
N VAL A 18 -10.37 -2.82 0.68
CA VAL A 18 -10.49 -1.99 -0.52
C VAL A 18 -9.71 -2.59 -1.69
N MET A 19 -8.53 -3.15 -1.45
CA MET A 19 -7.72 -3.72 -2.53
C MET A 19 -8.23 -5.09 -2.96
N SER A 20 -8.88 -5.84 -2.07
CA SER A 20 -9.47 -7.14 -2.38
C SER A 20 -10.85 -7.04 -3.04
N THR A 21 -11.37 -5.85 -3.37
CA THR A 21 -12.61 -5.74 -4.15
C THR A 21 -12.39 -6.33 -5.53
N SER A 22 -13.24 -7.25 -5.97
CA SER A 22 -13.11 -7.90 -7.28
C SER A 22 -13.15 -6.87 -8.42
N ASP A 23 -13.97 -5.84 -8.26
CA ASP A 23 -14.09 -4.74 -9.20
C ASP A 23 -13.75 -3.38 -8.56
N ALA A 24 -12.53 -2.90 -8.80
CA ALA A 24 -12.13 -1.58 -8.34
C ALA A 24 -12.87 -0.43 -9.06
N TYR A 25 -13.43 -0.66 -10.26
CA TYR A 25 -14.22 0.34 -10.98
C TYR A 25 -15.55 0.53 -10.30
N ALA A 26 -16.25 -0.58 -10.04
CA ALA A 26 -17.48 -0.56 -9.26
C ALA A 26 -17.25 0.05 -7.87
N PHE A 27 -16.09 -0.18 -7.24
CA PHE A 27 -15.76 0.46 -5.96
C PHE A 27 -15.54 1.97 -6.07
N LEU A 28 -14.69 2.44 -7.00
CA LEU A 28 -14.33 3.86 -7.09
C LEU A 28 -15.42 4.73 -7.73
N VAL A 29 -16.19 4.18 -8.67
CA VAL A 29 -17.22 4.91 -9.42
C VAL A 29 -18.60 4.65 -8.83
N ASP A 30 -18.98 3.38 -8.72
CA ASP A 30 -20.33 2.98 -8.31
C ASP A 30 -20.49 2.82 -6.78
N GLN A 31 -19.38 2.92 -6.03
CA GLN A 31 -19.33 2.70 -4.57
C GLN A 31 -19.83 1.31 -4.14
N VAL A 32 -19.76 0.34 -5.06
CA VAL A 32 -20.18 -1.04 -4.85
C VAL A 32 -18.96 -1.87 -4.49
N VAL A 33 -19.08 -2.60 -3.38
CA VAL A 33 -18.06 -3.51 -2.89
C VAL A 33 -18.51 -4.94 -3.17
N GLU A 34 -17.88 -5.58 -4.16
CA GLU A 34 -18.08 -6.99 -4.46
C GLU A 34 -16.82 -7.80 -4.19
N TYR A 35 -17.02 -9.03 -3.73
CA TYR A 35 -15.96 -9.99 -3.44
C TYR A 35 -16.30 -11.31 -4.12
N GLN A 36 -15.43 -11.76 -5.01
CA GLN A 36 -15.54 -13.08 -5.64
C GLN A 36 -14.34 -13.90 -5.23
N ILE A 37 -14.54 -14.91 -4.39
CA ILE A 37 -13.44 -15.71 -3.86
C ILE A 37 -13.14 -16.86 -4.81
N ASN A 38 -11.92 -16.89 -5.32
CA ASN A 38 -11.38 -17.98 -6.11
C ASN A 38 -10.25 -18.67 -5.34
N LEU A 39 -10.47 -19.94 -4.99
CA LEU A 39 -9.51 -20.76 -4.25
C LEU A 39 -8.43 -21.39 -5.16
N GLN A 40 -8.52 -21.19 -6.47
CA GLN A 40 -7.52 -21.62 -7.46
C GLN A 40 -6.96 -20.40 -8.22
N PRO A 41 -6.30 -19.46 -7.53
CA PRO A 41 -5.75 -18.28 -8.17
C PRO A 41 -4.67 -18.66 -9.19
N ASN A 42 -4.66 -17.97 -10.33
CA ASN A 42 -3.61 -18.12 -11.32
C ASN A 42 -2.41 -17.23 -10.94
N PHE A 43 -1.39 -17.82 -10.30
CA PHE A 43 -0.17 -17.10 -9.91
C PHE A 43 0.64 -16.56 -11.11
N LEU A 44 0.38 -17.01 -12.35
CA LEU A 44 1.03 -16.42 -13.53
C LEU A 44 0.59 -14.97 -13.77
N GLU A 45 -0.57 -14.55 -13.24
CA GLU A 45 -1.03 -13.15 -13.28
C GLU A 45 -0.03 -12.20 -12.58
N LEU A 46 0.65 -12.65 -11.52
CA LEU A 46 1.65 -11.85 -10.80
C LEU A 46 2.80 -11.37 -11.69
N LEU A 47 3.17 -12.18 -12.69
CA LEU A 47 4.30 -11.93 -13.57
C LEU A 47 3.91 -11.18 -14.85
N LYS A 48 2.62 -10.82 -15.03
CA LYS A 48 2.18 -10.08 -16.21
C LYS A 48 2.52 -8.59 -16.08
N PHE A 49 3.31 -8.11 -17.03
CA PHE A 49 3.68 -6.69 -17.18
C PHE A 49 3.09 -6.04 -18.45
N SER A 50 2.34 -6.78 -19.28
CA SER A 50 1.92 -6.35 -20.63
C SER A 50 0.74 -5.37 -20.64
N ASP A 51 -0.07 -5.33 -19.59
CA ASP A 51 -1.38 -4.65 -19.61
C ASP A 51 -1.35 -3.34 -18.82
N VAL A 52 -0.29 -2.55 -19.02
CA VAL A 52 -0.13 -1.26 -18.33
C VAL A 52 -0.76 -0.16 -19.17
N ALA A 53 -2.04 0.12 -18.90
CA ALA A 53 -2.79 1.18 -19.57
C ALA A 53 -2.60 2.53 -18.86
N PHE A 54 -1.42 3.15 -19.02
CA PHE A 54 -1.14 4.48 -18.45
C PHE A 54 -2.04 5.61 -19.00
N ASN A 55 -2.77 5.37 -20.09
CA ASN A 55 -3.69 6.36 -20.66
C ASN A 55 -5.08 6.33 -20.02
N ASP A 56 -5.36 5.35 -19.16
CA ASP A 56 -6.62 5.26 -18.44
C ASP A 56 -6.54 6.02 -17.11
N ALA A 57 -7.35 7.07 -16.98
CA ALA A 57 -7.46 7.87 -15.76
C ALA A 57 -7.87 7.02 -14.55
N PHE A 58 -8.68 5.97 -14.78
CA PHE A 58 -9.09 5.04 -13.74
C PHE A 58 -7.90 4.21 -13.24
N TYR A 59 -7.10 3.66 -14.16
CA TYR A 59 -5.89 2.92 -13.82
C TYR A 59 -4.91 3.78 -13.01
N LEU A 60 -4.71 5.05 -13.40
CA LEU A 60 -3.87 6.00 -12.66
C LEU A 60 -4.40 6.29 -11.25
N ALA A 61 -5.71 6.48 -11.11
CA ALA A 61 -6.33 6.71 -9.81
C ALA A 61 -6.13 5.50 -8.88
N GLN A 62 -6.32 4.28 -9.40
CA GLN A 62 -6.05 3.05 -8.64
C GLN A 62 -4.59 3.00 -8.16
N LYS A 63 -3.61 3.19 -9.06
CA LYS A 63 -2.18 3.15 -8.68
C LYS A 63 -1.77 4.24 -7.71
N THR A 64 -2.36 5.43 -7.84
CA THR A 64 -2.11 6.53 -6.90
C THR A 64 -2.70 6.20 -5.52
N GLY A 65 -3.87 5.56 -5.47
CA GLY A 65 -4.46 5.04 -4.24
C GLY A 65 -3.55 4.04 -3.53
N HIS A 66 -2.99 3.08 -4.26
CA HIS A 66 -1.98 2.13 -3.76
C HIS A 66 -0.77 2.87 -3.15
N LEU A 67 -0.12 3.74 -3.94
CA LEU A 67 1.05 4.50 -3.52
C LEU A 67 0.79 5.29 -2.23
N LEU A 68 -0.34 6.01 -2.16
CA LEU A 68 -0.70 6.80 -0.98
C LEU A 68 -1.04 5.93 0.23
N SER A 69 -1.76 4.83 0.03
CA SER A 69 -2.21 3.96 1.12
C SER A 69 -1.04 3.29 1.83
N PHE A 70 -0.05 2.79 1.08
CA PHE A 70 1.16 2.22 1.65
C PHE A 70 2.12 3.28 2.21
N GLY A 71 2.14 4.48 1.63
CA GLY A 71 2.84 5.63 2.22
C GLY A 71 2.31 6.00 3.60
N ILE A 72 0.98 6.08 3.76
CA ILE A 72 0.32 6.32 5.05
C ILE A 72 0.60 5.20 6.04
N LEU A 73 0.51 3.93 5.59
CA LEU A 73 0.84 2.78 6.42
C LEU A 73 2.27 2.86 6.96
N TYR A 74 3.23 3.23 6.12
CA TYR A 74 4.62 3.43 6.54
C TYR A 74 4.77 4.51 7.60
N ILE A 75 4.11 5.66 7.43
CA ILE A 75 4.14 6.76 8.42
C ILE A 75 3.58 6.29 9.76
N LEU A 76 2.44 5.60 9.77
CA LEU A 76 1.83 5.07 10.99
C LEU A 76 2.76 4.05 11.68
N MET A 77 3.35 3.15 10.89
CA MET A 77 4.30 2.16 11.37
C MET A 77 5.54 2.81 11.99
N PHE A 78 6.07 3.86 11.35
CA PHE A 78 7.18 4.63 11.86
C PHE A 78 6.84 5.36 13.15
N ILE A 79 5.65 5.97 13.27
CA ILE A 79 5.21 6.64 14.50
C ILE A 79 5.15 5.64 15.66
N TRP A 80 4.74 4.40 15.39
CA TRP A 80 4.65 3.35 16.40
C TRP A 80 6.03 2.78 16.80
N LEU A 81 6.83 2.34 15.83
CA LEU A 81 8.12 1.68 16.09
C LEU A 81 9.26 2.65 16.36
N LYS A 82 9.18 3.86 15.80
CA LYS A 82 10.26 4.87 15.76
C LYS A 82 11.57 4.33 15.16
N GLN A 83 11.49 3.25 14.41
CA GLN A 83 12.62 2.59 13.77
C GLN A 83 12.35 2.44 12.28
N THR A 84 13.18 3.10 11.48
CA THR A 84 13.00 3.18 10.03
C THR A 84 13.13 1.82 9.34
N PHE A 85 14.11 1.02 9.74
CA PHE A 85 14.39 -0.30 9.15
C PHE A 85 13.23 -1.29 9.35
N TYR A 86 12.77 -1.47 10.59
CA TYR A 86 11.65 -2.39 10.87
C TYR A 86 10.34 -1.92 10.23
N SER A 87 10.09 -0.60 10.21
CA SER A 87 8.90 -0.05 9.54
C SER A 87 8.92 -0.34 8.04
N TRP A 88 10.09 -0.23 7.42
CA TRP A 88 10.27 -0.49 5.99
C TRP A 88 10.09 -1.97 5.68
N PHE A 89 10.77 -2.83 6.43
CA PHE A 89 10.66 -4.29 6.27
C PHE A 89 9.22 -4.77 6.41
N LEU A 90 8.51 -4.37 7.48
CA LEU A 90 7.13 -4.79 7.72
C LEU A 90 6.16 -4.30 6.65
N CYS A 91 6.28 -3.05 6.20
CA CYS A 91 5.41 -2.51 5.16
C CYS A 91 5.67 -3.18 3.80
N THR A 92 6.94 -3.43 3.46
CA THR A 92 7.33 -4.16 2.25
C THR A 92 6.80 -5.59 2.26
N SER A 93 6.94 -6.31 3.38
CA SER A 93 6.35 -7.64 3.51
C SER A 93 4.83 -7.60 3.36
N PHE A 94 4.18 -6.63 4.01
CA PHE A 94 2.72 -6.48 3.92
C PHE A 94 2.25 -6.19 2.49
N ALA A 95 2.94 -5.34 1.73
CA ALA A 95 2.62 -5.04 0.32
C ALA A 95 2.67 -6.29 -0.56
N PHE A 96 3.70 -7.13 -0.37
CA PHE A 96 3.78 -8.39 -1.10
C PHE A 96 2.62 -9.34 -0.73
N PHE A 97 2.32 -9.48 0.57
CA PHE A 97 1.24 -10.35 1.02
C PHE A 97 -0.14 -9.86 0.59
N SER A 98 -0.40 -8.55 0.59
CA SER A 98 -1.67 -8.00 0.12
C SER A 98 -1.89 -8.25 -1.37
N GLU A 99 -0.83 -8.29 -2.17
CA GLU A 99 -0.94 -8.60 -3.60
C GLU A 99 -1.24 -10.08 -3.85
N VAL A 100 -0.57 -10.97 -3.11
CA VAL A 100 -0.89 -12.40 -3.13
C VAL A 100 -2.32 -12.64 -2.64
N PHE A 101 -2.76 -11.90 -1.62
CA PHE A 101 -4.11 -11.98 -1.09
C PHE A 101 -5.18 -11.57 -2.11
N GLN A 102 -4.91 -10.52 -2.89
CA GLN A 102 -5.82 -10.03 -3.94
C GLN A 102 -6.14 -11.08 -5.01
N LEU A 103 -5.18 -11.97 -5.35
CA LEU A 103 -5.42 -13.04 -6.33
C LEU A 103 -6.55 -13.98 -5.92
N PHE A 104 -6.76 -14.18 -4.61
CA PHE A 104 -7.86 -15.01 -4.10
C PHE A 104 -9.23 -14.34 -4.29
N PHE A 105 -9.28 -13.06 -4.66
CA PHE A 105 -10.51 -12.31 -4.89
C PHE A 105 -10.79 -12.05 -6.38
N ASP A 106 -10.20 -12.89 -7.26
CA ASP A 106 -10.23 -12.73 -8.72
C ASP A 106 -9.78 -11.34 -9.20
N ARG A 107 -8.99 -10.65 -8.36
CA ARG A 107 -8.38 -9.38 -8.72
C ARG A 107 -7.05 -9.64 -9.42
N ASN A 108 -6.74 -8.76 -10.37
CA ASN A 108 -5.47 -8.79 -11.12
C ASN A 108 -4.30 -8.42 -10.21
N GLY A 109 -3.86 -9.35 -9.36
CA GLY A 109 -2.66 -9.20 -8.55
C GLY A 109 -1.41 -9.21 -9.44
N ARG A 110 -0.60 -8.16 -9.40
CA ARG A 110 0.60 -7.94 -10.22
C ARG A 110 1.80 -7.55 -9.36
N LEU A 111 2.97 -8.11 -9.63
CA LEU A 111 4.22 -7.64 -9.03
C LEU A 111 4.53 -6.17 -9.35
N PHE A 112 3.95 -5.65 -10.44
CA PHE A 112 4.00 -4.23 -10.75
C PHE A 112 3.38 -3.36 -9.66
N ASP A 113 2.31 -3.83 -9.01
CA ASP A 113 1.57 -3.08 -7.99
C ASP A 113 2.34 -3.05 -6.68
N VAL A 114 2.98 -4.17 -6.32
CA VAL A 114 3.99 -4.20 -5.25
C VAL A 114 5.09 -3.19 -5.52
N GLY A 115 5.54 -3.03 -6.76
CA GLY A 115 6.50 -1.99 -7.14
C GLY A 115 6.01 -0.58 -6.84
N ILE A 116 4.75 -0.28 -7.12
CA ILE A 116 4.14 1.03 -6.82
C ILE A 116 3.97 1.24 -5.31
N ASP A 117 3.57 0.20 -4.57
CA ASP A 117 3.47 0.24 -3.12
C ASP A 117 4.84 0.54 -2.48
N LEU A 118 5.90 -0.09 -2.99
CA LEU A 118 7.29 0.15 -2.56
C LEU A 118 7.74 1.58 -2.85
N ILE A 119 7.35 2.16 -3.99
CA ILE A 119 7.62 3.58 -4.28
C ILE A 119 6.95 4.47 -3.24
N GLY A 120 5.69 4.20 -2.88
CA GLY A 120 4.98 4.92 -1.82
C GLY A 120 5.69 4.85 -0.46
N ILE A 121 6.10 3.65 -0.05
CA ILE A 121 6.87 3.41 1.17
C ILE A 121 8.20 4.17 1.14
N PHE A 122 8.92 4.12 0.01
CA PHE A 122 10.20 4.77 -0.17
C PHE A 122 10.10 6.30 -0.09
N LEU A 123 9.09 6.89 -0.75
CA LEU A 123 8.83 8.33 -0.69
C LEU A 123 8.52 8.77 0.75
N ALA A 124 7.66 8.04 1.45
CA ALA A 124 7.34 8.31 2.85
C ALA A 124 8.57 8.19 3.76
N HIS A 125 9.41 7.17 3.55
CA HIS A 125 10.67 6.99 4.26
C HIS A 125 11.62 8.18 4.10
N HIS A 126 11.85 8.62 2.87
CA HIS A 126 12.70 9.77 2.59
C HIS A 126 12.15 11.06 3.20
N LEU A 127 10.83 11.28 3.14
CA LEU A 127 10.19 12.42 3.77
C LEU A 127 10.44 12.44 5.27
N ILE A 128 10.27 11.31 5.95
CA ILE A 128 10.51 11.19 7.40
C ILE A 128 11.98 11.50 7.73
N ILE A 129 12.94 10.94 7.00
CA ILE A 129 14.36 11.23 7.23
C ILE A 129 14.65 12.72 7.09
N ARG A 130 14.11 13.38 6.06
CA ARG A 130 14.30 14.83 5.86
C ARG A 130 13.73 15.64 7.03
N VAL A 131 12.53 15.30 7.49
CA VAL A 131 11.88 15.97 8.63
C VAL A 131 12.71 15.77 9.92
N LEU A 132 13.23 14.58 10.16
CA LEU A 132 14.08 14.30 11.32
C LEU A 132 15.40 15.07 11.27
N ASN A 133 16.04 15.11 10.11
CA ASN A 133 17.29 15.87 9.91
C ASN A 133 17.07 17.37 10.13
N PHE A 134 16.00 17.93 9.57
CA PHE A 134 15.64 19.33 9.77
C PHE A 134 15.39 19.65 11.25
N LYS A 135 14.65 18.79 11.96
CA LYS A 135 14.42 18.96 13.41
C LYS A 135 15.74 18.94 14.21
N ASN A 136 16.68 18.08 13.83
CA ASN A 136 17.98 17.99 14.49
C ASN A 136 18.85 19.22 14.23
N GLU A 137 18.78 19.83 13.05
CA GLU A 137 19.49 21.08 12.74
C GLU A 137 18.93 22.25 13.55
N PHE A 138 17.60 22.39 13.64
CA PHE A 138 16.97 23.44 14.46
C PHE A 138 17.30 23.29 15.95
N SER A 139 17.31 22.06 16.48
CA SER A 139 17.65 21.82 17.88
C SER A 139 19.12 22.08 18.22
N LYS A 140 20.01 22.13 17.23
CA LYS A 140 21.44 22.47 17.45
C LYS A 140 21.71 23.97 17.38
N ASN A 141 20.82 24.74 16.76
CA ASN A 141 20.99 26.16 16.48
C ASN A 141 20.16 27.09 17.40
N GLY A 142 19.35 26.53 18.31
CA GLY A 142 18.59 27.26 19.33
C GLY A 142 19.02 26.87 20.72
#